data_AF-A0A496PNK9-F1
#
_entry.id   AF-A0A496PNK9-F1
#
_cell.length_a   1.000
_cell.length_b   1.000
_cell.length_c   1.000
_cell.angle_alpha   90.00
_cell.angle_beta   90.00
_cell.angle_gamma   90.00
#
_symmetry.space_group_name_H-M   'P 1'
#
loop_
_entity.id
_entity.type
_entity.pdbx_description
1 polymer ?
#
loop_
_entity_poly.entity_id
_entity_poly.type
_entity_poly.pdbx_seq_one_letter_code
_entity_poly.pdbx_strand_id
1 'polypeptide(L)'
;MNLMTDRWLPVRRRDGSEEKIAPHELTTQFDSNPIVELLAPRQDFRSALYQLLIGMFQVAAIPKDEDDWINLWDEPPSPEWLQEKLSVYRDCFEIDSTGPAFMQDYLPLDTEPQPLDNLFVSLPANSHFQKSAIANISPYWAAVA
;
A
#
# COMPACT_ATOMS: atom_id res chain seq x y z
N MET A 1 -7.73 -9.71 -6.59
CA MET A 1 -6.72 -9.39 -5.55
C MET A 1 -6.83 -7.91 -5.33
N ASN A 2 -7.07 -7.46 -4.11
CA ASN A 2 -7.48 -6.09 -3.84
C ASN A 2 -6.64 -5.46 -2.72
N LEU A 3 -6.01 -4.32 -3.02
CA LEU A 3 -5.10 -3.64 -2.09
C LEU A 3 -5.81 -3.09 -0.84
N MET A 4 -7.13 -2.94 -0.88
CA MET A 4 -7.92 -2.31 0.16
C MET A 4 -8.58 -3.31 1.11
N THR A 5 -8.94 -4.49 0.62
CA THR A 5 -9.66 -5.50 1.41
C THR A 5 -8.79 -6.66 1.85
N ASP A 6 -7.74 -6.99 1.09
CA ASP A 6 -6.93 -8.18 1.37
C ASP A 6 -5.90 -7.89 2.47
N ARG A 7 -5.60 -8.91 3.29
CA ARG A 7 -4.55 -8.82 4.31
C ARG A 7 -3.17 -9.06 3.70
N TRP A 8 -2.60 -8.04 3.08
CA TRP A 8 -1.32 -8.14 2.36
C TRP A 8 -0.22 -7.26 2.94
N LEU A 9 -0.57 -6.15 3.60
CA LEU A 9 0.34 -5.12 4.10
C LEU A 9 1.07 -5.64 5.34
N PRO A 10 2.38 -5.91 5.29
CA PRO A 10 3.09 -6.44 6.44
C PRO A 10 3.44 -5.31 7.40
N VAL A 11 3.23 -5.54 8.69
CA VAL A 11 3.41 -4.56 9.76
C VAL A 11 4.15 -5.18 10.94
N ARG A 12 4.77 -4.31 11.74
CA ARG A 12 5.34 -4.68 13.04
C ARG A 12 4.56 -3.99 14.16
N ARG A 13 4.21 -4.75 15.20
CA ARG A 13 3.59 -4.22 16.42
C ARG A 13 4.62 -3.86 17.48
N ARG A 14 4.17 -3.13 18.50
CA ARG A 14 5.01 -2.66 19.62
C ARG A 14 5.72 -3.80 20.36
N ASP A 15 5.08 -4.96 20.49
CA ASP A 15 5.68 -6.15 21.10
C ASP A 15 6.69 -6.88 20.21
N GLY A 16 6.92 -6.39 18.98
CA GLY A 16 7.83 -6.96 18.00
C GLY A 16 7.20 -8.05 17.11
N SER A 17 5.94 -8.42 17.33
CA SER A 17 5.23 -9.34 16.43
C SER A 17 5.06 -8.73 15.04
N GLU A 18 5.08 -9.58 14.03
CA GLU A 18 4.87 -9.19 12.64
C GLU A 18 3.66 -9.95 12.08
N GLU A 19 2.80 -9.24 11.36
CA GLU A 19 1.65 -9.84 10.70
C GLU A 19 1.32 -9.09 9.40
N LYS A 20 0.38 -9.63 8.62
CA LYS A 20 -0.20 -8.93 7.48
C LYS A 20 -1.57 -8.43 7.84
N ILE A 21 -1.88 -7.22 7.43
CA ILE A 21 -3.16 -6.57 7.64
C ILE A 21 -3.75 -6.03 6.33
N ALA A 22 -5.04 -5.74 6.34
CA ALA A 22 -5.67 -4.88 5.35
C ALA A 22 -5.53 -3.40 5.80
N PRO A 23 -5.59 -2.41 4.89
CA PRO A 23 -5.45 -1.00 5.26
C PRO A 23 -6.39 -0.51 6.37
N HIS A 24 -7.64 -0.98 6.41
CA HIS A 24 -8.58 -0.59 7.46
C HIS A 24 -8.19 -1.11 8.86
N GLU A 25 -7.31 -2.10 8.96
CA GLU A 25 -6.87 -2.67 10.24
C GLU A 25 -5.68 -1.90 10.87
N LEU A 26 -5.23 -0.78 10.28
CA LEU A 26 -4.08 0.00 10.78
C LEU A 26 -4.24 0.50 12.23
N THR A 27 -5.47 0.73 12.68
CA THR A 27 -5.79 1.17 14.04
C THR A 27 -6.15 0.02 14.99
N THR A 28 -6.02 -1.23 14.54
CA THR A 28 -6.30 -2.39 15.41
C THR A 28 -5.33 -2.44 16.60
N GLN A 29 -5.91 -2.69 17.78
CA GLN A 29 -5.16 -2.80 19.04
C GLN A 29 -4.33 -1.55 19.38
N PHE A 30 -4.77 -0.36 18.97
CA PHE A 30 -4.04 0.89 19.17
C PHE A 30 -3.64 1.12 20.64
N ASP A 31 -4.54 0.87 21.59
CA ASP A 31 -4.29 1.09 23.01
C ASP A 31 -3.38 0.03 23.66
N SER A 32 -3.37 -1.19 23.13
CA SER A 32 -2.77 -2.35 23.80
C SER A 32 -1.49 -2.85 23.12
N ASN A 33 -1.45 -2.92 21.79
CA ASN A 33 -0.30 -3.35 21.02
C ASN A 33 -0.32 -2.70 19.62
N PRO A 34 -0.11 -1.37 19.54
CA PRO A 34 -0.25 -0.63 18.30
C PRO A 34 0.74 -1.12 17.25
N ILE A 35 0.37 -0.93 15.99
CA ILE A 35 1.30 -1.02 14.87
C ILE A 35 2.27 0.15 14.97
N VAL A 36 3.57 -0.14 14.90
CA VAL A 36 4.64 0.87 15.02
C VAL A 36 5.42 1.06 13.72
N GLU A 37 5.28 0.15 12.75
CA GLU A 37 5.99 0.23 11.48
C GLU A 37 5.34 -0.59 10.36
N LEU A 38 5.44 -0.08 9.13
CA LEU A 38 5.19 -0.82 7.89
C LEU A 38 6.47 -1.51 7.42
N LEU A 39 6.36 -2.80 7.10
CA LEU A 39 7.49 -3.57 6.62
C LEU A 39 7.47 -3.57 5.09
N ALA A 40 8.65 -3.48 4.49
CA ALA A 40 8.81 -3.57 3.04
C ALA A 40 10.15 -4.21 2.70
N PRO A 41 10.28 -4.86 1.55
CA PRO A 41 11.53 -5.49 1.12
C PRO A 41 12.65 -4.47 0.86
N ARG A 42 12.28 -3.22 0.56
CA ARG A 42 13.20 -2.10 0.30
C ARG A 42 12.64 -0.79 0.87
N GLN A 43 13.52 0.18 1.12
CA GLN A 43 13.13 1.44 1.74
C GLN A 43 12.33 2.38 0.82
N ASP A 44 12.58 2.33 -0.48
CA ASP A 44 11.77 3.02 -1.48
C ASP A 44 10.33 2.48 -1.51
N PHE A 45 10.16 1.15 -1.40
CA PHE A 45 8.83 0.52 -1.27
C PHE A 45 8.12 0.94 0.01
N ARG A 46 8.83 1.01 1.14
CA ARG A 46 8.24 1.52 2.39
C ARG A 46 7.77 2.97 2.24
N SER A 47 8.55 3.79 1.53
CA SER A 47 8.18 5.18 1.27
C SER A 47 6.96 5.28 0.35
N ALA A 48 6.90 4.46 -0.71
CA ALA A 48 5.74 4.34 -1.59
C ALA A 48 4.49 3.86 -0.83
N LEU A 49 4.62 2.90 0.08
CA LEU A 49 3.53 2.47 0.95
C LEU A 49 2.97 3.61 1.80
N TYR A 50 3.82 4.40 2.45
CA TYR A 50 3.33 5.55 3.22
C TYR A 50 2.55 6.51 2.33
N GLN A 51 3.07 6.84 1.14
CA GLN A 51 2.41 7.76 0.21
C GLN A 51 1.07 7.20 -0.30
N LEU A 52 1.03 5.90 -0.64
CA LEU A 52 -0.20 5.22 -1.05
C LEU A 52 -1.27 5.29 0.05
N LEU A 53 -0.90 4.97 1.30
CA LEU A 53 -1.83 4.99 2.43
C LEU A 53 -2.29 6.42 2.77
N ILE A 54 -1.36 7.39 2.77
CA ILE A 54 -1.72 8.80 2.96
C ILE A 54 -2.74 9.23 1.90
N GLY A 55 -2.49 8.95 0.62
CA GLY A 55 -3.42 9.27 -0.47
C GLY A 55 -4.77 8.57 -0.30
N MET A 56 -4.76 7.30 0.09
CA MET A 56 -5.97 6.50 0.33
C MET A 56 -6.85 7.13 1.43
N PHE A 57 -6.27 7.44 2.60
CA PHE A 57 -7.03 8.03 3.71
C PHE A 57 -7.37 9.50 3.48
N GLN A 58 -6.54 10.25 2.76
CA GLN A 58 -6.84 11.62 2.36
C GLN A 58 -8.10 11.69 1.46
N VAL A 59 -8.36 10.67 0.65
CA VAL A 59 -9.54 10.60 -0.22
C VAL A 59 -10.74 9.99 0.51
N ALA A 60 -10.55 8.93 1.29
CA ALA A 60 -11.64 8.18 1.91
C ALA A 60 -12.08 8.73 3.27
N ALA A 61 -11.16 9.31 4.03
CA ALA A 61 -11.32 9.64 5.45
C ALA A 61 -10.72 11.02 5.77
N ILE A 62 -10.95 12.00 4.89
CA ILE A 62 -10.51 13.38 5.11
C ILE A 62 -11.15 13.96 6.38
N PRO A 63 -10.36 14.54 7.30
CA PRO A 63 -10.91 15.30 8.41
C PRO A 63 -11.61 16.56 7.91
N LYS A 64 -12.63 17.01 8.64
CA LYS A 64 -13.42 18.18 8.24
C LYS A 64 -12.63 19.49 8.38
N ASP A 65 -11.81 19.56 9.42
CA ASP A 65 -11.00 20.71 9.80
C ASP A 65 -9.82 20.27 10.69
N GLU A 66 -9.05 21.23 11.17
CA GLU A 66 -7.89 21.00 12.04
C GLU A 66 -8.27 20.38 13.38
N ASP A 67 -9.39 20.81 13.97
CA ASP A 67 -9.88 20.27 15.25
C ASP A 67 -10.27 18.80 15.10
N ASP A 68 -10.98 18.43 14.02
CA ASP A 68 -11.30 17.05 13.68
C ASP A 68 -10.04 16.20 13.44
N TRP A 69 -9.02 16.77 12.79
CA TRP A 69 -7.72 16.08 12.61
C TRP A 69 -7.04 15.80 13.96
N ILE A 70 -7.02 16.78 14.88
CA ILE A 70 -6.44 16.60 16.23
C ILE A 70 -7.21 15.51 16.99
N ASN A 71 -8.54 15.54 16.94
CA ASN A 71 -9.36 14.52 17.60
C ASN A 71 -9.06 13.11 17.07
N LEU A 72 -8.94 12.95 15.74
CA LEU A 72 -8.59 11.67 15.12
C LEU A 72 -7.16 11.23 15.40
N TRP A 73 -6.26 12.18 15.67
CA TRP A 73 -4.89 11.89 16.07
C TRP A 73 -4.81 11.36 17.51
N ASP A 74 -5.54 11.98 18.43
CA ASP A 74 -5.59 11.59 19.85
C ASP A 74 -6.41 10.31 20.05
N GLU A 75 -7.53 10.17 19.33
CA GLU A 75 -8.42 9.01 19.36
C GLU A 75 -8.59 8.45 17.93
N PRO A 76 -7.70 7.54 17.49
CA PRO A 76 -7.78 6.97 16.15
C PRO A 76 -9.12 6.27 15.88
N PRO A 77 -9.65 6.36 14.65
CA PRO A 77 -10.92 5.76 14.29
C PRO A 77 -10.86 4.23 14.37
N SER A 78 -12.02 3.60 14.61
CA SER A 78 -12.10 2.15 14.67
C SER A 78 -11.83 1.51 13.29
N PRO A 79 -11.33 0.26 13.25
CA PRO A 79 -11.13 -0.47 12.01
C PRO A 79 -12.40 -0.60 11.16
N GLU A 80 -13.56 -0.71 11.80
CA GLU A 80 -14.87 -0.81 11.13
C GLU A 80 -15.24 0.50 10.44
N TRP A 81 -14.99 1.63 11.09
CA TRP A 81 -15.20 2.95 10.49
C TRP A 81 -14.28 3.15 9.28
N LEU A 82 -13.01 2.79 9.40
CA LEU A 82 -12.06 2.84 8.28
C LEU A 82 -12.50 1.91 7.14
N GLN A 83 -12.98 0.71 7.46
CA GLN A 83 -13.49 -0.23 6.47
C GLN A 83 -14.68 0.35 5.71
N GLU A 84 -15.63 0.98 6.40
CA GLU A 84 -16.78 1.64 5.78
C GLU A 84 -16.32 2.73 4.81
N LYS A 85 -15.44 3.63 5.25
CA LYS A 85 -14.90 4.72 4.41
C LYS A 85 -14.18 4.23 3.17
N LEU A 86 -13.33 3.22 3.34
CA LEU A 86 -12.55 2.66 2.26
C LEU A 86 -13.43 1.90 1.26
N SER A 87 -14.46 1.17 1.73
CA SER A 87 -15.28 0.28 0.89
C SER A 87 -15.91 0.96 -0.34
N VAL A 88 -16.17 2.27 -0.27
CA VAL A 88 -16.68 3.09 -1.37
C VAL A 88 -15.77 3.06 -2.60
N TYR A 89 -14.47 2.89 -2.40
CA TYR A 89 -13.45 2.92 -3.45
C TYR A 89 -12.90 1.54 -3.78
N ARG A 90 -13.48 0.46 -3.23
CA ARG A 90 -12.98 -0.92 -3.37
C ARG A 90 -12.63 -1.27 -4.82
N ASP A 91 -13.53 -0.96 -5.75
CA ASP A 91 -13.41 -1.35 -7.15
C ASP A 91 -12.22 -0.67 -7.86
N CYS A 92 -11.71 0.44 -7.32
CA CYS A 92 -10.53 1.12 -7.85
C CYS A 92 -9.22 0.42 -7.50
N PHE A 93 -9.22 -0.51 -6.53
CA PHE A 93 -8.02 -1.14 -5.96
C PHE A 93 -7.86 -2.63 -6.33
N GLU A 94 -8.59 -3.10 -7.34
CA GLU A 94 -8.39 -4.42 -7.93
C GLU A 94 -7.10 -4.45 -8.77
N ILE A 95 -6.15 -5.32 -8.41
CA ILE A 95 -4.84 -5.42 -9.09
C ILE A 95 -4.95 -6.24 -10.37
N ASP A 96 -5.74 -7.31 -10.33
CA ASP A 96 -5.91 -8.29 -11.41
C ASP A 96 -7.39 -8.34 -11.76
N SER A 97 -7.78 -7.43 -12.65
CA SER A 97 -9.17 -7.18 -13.06
C SER A 97 -9.31 -7.46 -14.55
N THR A 98 -10.45 -8.01 -14.96
CA THR A 98 -10.81 -8.10 -16.38
C THR A 98 -11.28 -6.76 -16.96
N GLY A 99 -11.49 -5.75 -16.10
CA GLY A 99 -11.82 -4.37 -16.44
C GLY A 99 -10.68 -3.42 -16.03
N PRO A 100 -10.98 -2.23 -15.48
CA PRO A 100 -9.95 -1.35 -14.95
C PRO A 100 -9.15 -2.05 -13.85
N ALA A 101 -7.83 -1.98 -13.93
CA ALA A 101 -6.91 -2.45 -12.89
C ALA A 101 -6.23 -1.25 -12.20
N PHE A 102 -5.86 -1.43 -10.94
CA PHE A 102 -5.25 -0.40 -10.12
C PHE A 102 -4.00 0.18 -10.80
N MET A 103 -4.03 1.49 -11.07
CA MET A 103 -2.93 2.27 -11.65
C MET A 103 -2.36 1.71 -12.97
N GLN A 104 -3.18 1.01 -13.75
CA GLN A 104 -2.84 0.54 -15.10
C GLN A 104 -3.71 1.22 -16.15
N ASP A 105 -3.23 1.25 -17.40
CA ASP A 105 -4.01 1.76 -18.52
C ASP A 105 -5.27 0.92 -18.74
N TYR A 106 -6.40 1.58 -18.96
CA TYR A 106 -7.68 0.92 -19.19
C TYR A 106 -7.76 0.25 -20.56
N LEU A 107 -7.11 0.84 -21.56
CA LEU A 107 -7.09 0.31 -22.92
C LEU A 107 -5.83 -0.52 -23.15
N PRO A 108 -5.89 -1.55 -24.02
CA PRO A 108 -4.71 -2.29 -24.42
C PRO A 108 -3.64 -1.34 -24.99
N LEU A 109 -2.41 -1.52 -24.54
CA LEU A 109 -1.26 -0.83 -25.07
C LEU A 109 -0.72 -1.56 -26.29
N ASP A 110 -0.53 -0.85 -27.39
CA ASP A 110 0.15 -1.37 -28.59
C ASP A 110 1.67 -1.27 -28.40
N THR A 111 2.19 -2.04 -27.44
CA THR A 111 3.61 -2.03 -27.05
C THR A 111 4.10 -3.42 -26.68
N GLU A 112 5.37 -3.70 -26.95
CA GLU A 112 6.02 -4.94 -26.51
C GLU A 112 6.19 -4.99 -24.97
N PRO A 113 5.98 -6.16 -24.34
CA PRO A 113 6.21 -6.35 -22.91
C PRO A 113 7.62 -5.89 -22.50
N GLN A 114 7.69 -5.12 -21.42
CA GLN A 114 8.95 -4.64 -20.86
C GLN A 114 9.45 -5.58 -19.75
N PRO A 115 10.77 -5.69 -19.54
CA PRO A 115 11.32 -6.43 -18.41
C PRO A 115 10.83 -5.86 -17.07
N LEU A 116 10.59 -6.75 -16.11
CA LEU A 116 10.14 -6.39 -14.77
C LEU A 116 11.11 -5.44 -14.04
N ASP A 117 12.40 -5.48 -14.38
CA ASP A 117 13.42 -4.57 -13.84
C ASP A 117 13.07 -3.08 -14.08
N ASN A 118 12.35 -2.77 -15.16
CA ASN A 118 11.97 -1.40 -15.51
C ASN A 118 10.92 -0.80 -14.55
N LEU A 119 10.21 -1.64 -13.79
CA LEU A 119 9.26 -1.20 -12.78
C LEU A 119 9.97 -0.63 -11.54
N PHE A 120 11.23 -0.99 -11.30
CA PHE A 120 11.93 -0.60 -10.08
C PHE A 120 12.82 0.63 -10.29
N VAL A 121 12.76 1.56 -9.34
CA VAL A 121 13.79 2.59 -9.20
C VAL A 121 15.13 1.90 -8.95
N SER A 122 16.07 2.08 -9.87
CA SER A 122 17.42 1.53 -9.75
C SER A 122 18.45 2.62 -10.05
N LEU A 123 19.50 2.68 -9.22
CA LEU A 123 20.70 3.41 -9.60
C LEU A 123 21.31 2.72 -10.84
N PRO A 124 21.81 3.47 -11.83
CA PRO A 124 22.41 2.89 -13.02
C PRO A 124 23.49 1.88 -12.61
N ALA A 125 23.28 0.63 -13.00
CA ALA A 125 24.29 -0.41 -12.91
C ALA A 125 25.36 -0.10 -13.96
N ASN A 126 26.40 0.64 -13.56
CA ASN A 126 27.60 0.71 -14.37
C ASN A 126 28.27 -0.67 -14.38
N SER A 127 29.25 -0.87 -15.25
CA SER A 127 30.04 -2.10 -15.45
C SER A 127 30.72 -2.70 -14.19
N HIS A 128 30.55 -2.08 -13.02
CA HIS A 128 31.10 -2.50 -11.73
C HIS A 128 30.10 -3.21 -10.82
N PHE A 129 28.78 -3.11 -11.07
CA PHE A 129 27.75 -3.77 -10.25
C PHE A 129 26.70 -4.47 -11.12
N GLN A 130 26.88 -5.77 -11.34
CA GLN A 130 25.84 -6.62 -11.95
C GLN A 130 24.81 -7.01 -10.90
N LYS A 131 23.60 -6.46 -10.99
CA LYS A 131 22.43 -6.97 -10.29
C LYS A 131 21.85 -8.14 -11.09
N SER A 132 21.45 -9.20 -10.42
CA SER A 132 20.65 -10.25 -11.05
C SER A 132 19.30 -9.68 -11.49
N ALA A 133 18.83 -10.10 -12.66
CA ALA A 133 17.50 -9.73 -13.14
C ALA A 133 16.41 -10.19 -12.16
N ILE A 134 15.40 -9.35 -11.95
CA ILE A 134 14.26 -9.67 -11.11
C ILE A 134 13.31 -10.54 -11.93
N ALA A 135 13.29 -11.84 -11.61
CA ALA A 135 12.48 -12.81 -12.35
C ALA A 135 11.00 -12.77 -11.96
N ASN A 136 10.69 -12.50 -10.69
CA ASN A 136 9.33 -12.54 -10.16
C ASN A 136 9.13 -11.48 -9.07
N ILE A 137 7.90 -10.99 -8.94
CA ILE A 137 7.43 -10.13 -7.85
C ILE A 137 6.01 -10.56 -7.47
N SER A 138 5.60 -10.35 -6.22
CA SER A 138 4.18 -10.52 -5.89
C SER A 138 3.35 -9.39 -6.51
N PRO A 139 2.07 -9.62 -6.89
CA PRO A 139 1.24 -8.57 -7.46
C PRO A 139 1.04 -7.38 -6.53
N TYR A 140 1.00 -7.60 -5.21
CA TYR A 140 0.92 -6.51 -4.22
C TYR A 140 2.14 -5.59 -4.26
N TRP A 141 3.34 -6.16 -4.36
CA TRP A 141 4.55 -5.35 -4.47
C TRP A 141 4.67 -4.73 -5.86
N ALA A 142 4.16 -5.38 -6.92
CA ALA A 142 4.12 -4.78 -8.25
C ALA A 142 3.24 -3.53 -8.28
N ALA A 143 2.14 -3.52 -7.53
CA ALA A 143 1.25 -2.37 -7.43
C ALA A 143 1.83 -1.20 -6.61
N VAL A 144 2.86 -1.45 -5.79
CA VAL A 144 3.55 -0.42 -4.97
C VAL A 144 4.77 0.15 -5.67
N ALA A 145 5.36 -0.61 -6.59
CA ALA A 145 6.57 -0.26 -7.32
C ALA A 145 6.34 0.86 -8.34
#